data_AF-A0A7S1HBC8-F1
#
_entry.id   AF-A0A7S1HBC8-F1
#
_cell.length_a   1.000
_cell.length_b   1.000
_cell.length_c   1.000
_cell.angle_alpha   90.00
_cell.angle_beta   90.00
_cell.angle_gamma   90.00
#
_symmetry.space_group_name_H-M   'P 1'
#
loop_
_entity.id
_entity.type
_entity.pdbx_description
1 polymer ?
#
loop_
_entity_poly.entity_id
_entity_poly.type
_entity_poly.pdbx_seq_one_letter_code
_entity_poly.pdbx_strand_id
1 'polypeptide(L)'
;EDHIVPWHAAYRSTQILTGKKRFVLGASGHIAGVINPPPKPGKPPKRSHWIAKGAALPADPEAWLQSAVEHPGSWWPDWSAWLASHAGAAKAAPKAPGNRKFKAIEPAPGRYVKVKA
;
A
#
# COMPACT_ATOMS: atom_id res chain seq x y z
N GLU A 1 0.88 11.50 10.22
CA GLU A 1 0.19 12.81 10.05
C GLU A 1 -1.13 12.73 9.28
N ASP A 2 -1.81 11.58 9.21
CA ASP A 2 -3.14 11.51 8.60
C ASP A 2 -4.20 11.91 9.64
N HIS A 3 -4.94 12.98 9.36
CA HIS A 3 -6.00 13.50 10.23
C HIS A 3 -7.40 13.07 9.77
N ILE A 4 -7.53 12.48 8.58
CA ILE A 4 -8.78 11.93 8.05
C ILE A 4 -8.93 10.49 8.56
N VAL A 5 -7.84 9.71 8.49
CA VAL A 5 -7.76 8.35 9.04
C VAL A 5 -6.56 8.29 9.99
N PRO A 6 -6.75 8.59 11.29
CA PRO A 6 -5.67 8.50 12.27
C PRO A 6 -5.03 7.11 12.25
N TRP A 7 -3.70 7.04 12.20
CA TRP A 7 -3.00 5.77 12.03
C TRP A 7 -3.23 4.81 13.21
N HIS A 8 -3.43 5.31 14.43
CA HIS A 8 -3.89 4.50 15.58
C HIS A 8 -5.21 3.79 15.29
N ALA A 9 -6.16 4.47 14.64
CA ALA A 9 -7.44 3.89 14.27
C ALA A 9 -7.26 2.81 13.19
N ALA A 10 -6.43 3.07 12.17
CA ALA A 10 -6.09 2.07 11.16
C ALA A 10 -5.39 0.85 11.78
N TYR A 11 -4.44 1.07 12.71
CA TYR A 11 -3.69 0.04 13.41
C TYR A 11 -4.57 -0.91 14.20
N ARG A 12 -5.67 -0.44 14.80
CA ARG A 12 -6.63 -1.29 15.54
C ARG A 12 -7.20 -2.43 14.69
N SER A 13 -7.21 -2.31 13.36
CA SER A 13 -7.57 -3.41 12.45
C SER A 13 -6.73 -4.67 12.70
N THR A 14 -5.48 -4.51 13.13
CA THR A 14 -4.58 -5.63 13.45
C THR A 14 -5.07 -6.49 14.61
N GLN A 15 -5.91 -5.93 15.49
CA GLN A 15 -6.45 -6.58 16.68
C GLN A 15 -7.81 -7.25 16.41
N ILE A 16 -8.45 -6.92 15.29
CA ILE A 16 -9.77 -7.44 14.89
C ILE A 16 -9.62 -8.54 13.84
N LEU A 17 -8.72 -8.33 12.87
CA LEU A 17 -8.55 -9.24 11.75
C LEU A 17 -7.74 -10.49 12.15
N THR A 18 -8.18 -11.66 11.72
CA THR A 18 -7.48 -12.94 11.92
C THR A 18 -6.51 -13.26 10.79
N GLY A 19 -5.60 -14.20 11.01
CA GLY A 19 -4.62 -14.64 10.00
C GLY A 19 -3.33 -13.82 9.98
N LYS A 20 -2.53 -14.04 8.93
CA LYS A 20 -1.26 -13.33 8.70
C LYS A 20 -1.54 -11.86 8.38
N LYS A 21 -0.94 -10.97 9.17
CA LYS A 21 -1.13 -9.52 9.06
C LYS A 21 0.22 -8.85 8.91
N ARG A 22 0.21 -7.67 8.29
CA ARG A 22 1.33 -6.75 8.20
C ARG A 22 0.80 -5.34 8.39
N PHE A 23 1.51 -4.53 9.17
CA PHE A 23 1.24 -3.11 9.30
C PHE A 23 2.48 -2.34 8.82
N VAL A 24 2.24 -1.31 8.02
CA VAL A 24 3.26 -0.40 7.49
C VAL A 24 2.74 1.02 7.72
N LEU A 25 3.57 1.88 8.30
CA LEU A 25 3.21 3.26 8.56
C LEU A 25 3.95 4.16 7.57
N GLY A 26 3.25 4.90 6.73
CA GLY A 26 3.85 5.91 5.86
C GLY A 26 3.99 7.26 6.56
N ALA A 27 5.08 7.98 6.30
CA ALA A 27 5.22 9.37 6.74
C ALA A 27 4.28 10.31 5.94
N SER A 28 3.99 11.50 6.50
CA SER A 28 3.11 12.54 5.95
C SER A 28 1.60 12.26 6.13
N GLY A 29 0.77 13.14 5.57
CA GLY A 29 -0.69 13.12 5.73
C GLY A 29 -1.43 12.32 4.66
N HIS A 30 -2.76 12.23 4.75
CA HIS A 30 -3.61 11.31 3.99
C HIS A 30 -3.16 11.04 2.53
N ILE A 31 -3.25 12.06 1.67
CA ILE A 31 -2.87 11.93 0.25
C ILE A 31 -1.36 11.86 0.07
N ALA A 32 -0.64 12.72 0.80
CA ALA A 32 0.79 12.86 0.67
C ALA A 32 1.54 11.57 1.04
N GLY A 33 1.13 10.87 2.08
CA GLY A 33 1.73 9.62 2.55
C GLY A 33 1.36 8.43 1.68
N VAL A 34 0.08 8.27 1.32
CA VAL A 34 -0.37 7.12 0.52
C VAL A 34 0.11 7.22 -0.93
N ILE A 35 0.04 8.41 -1.55
CA ILE A 35 0.54 8.69 -2.90
C ILE A 35 2.00 9.18 -2.80
N ASN A 36 2.89 8.24 -2.47
CA ASN A 36 4.33 8.48 -2.41
C ASN A 36 5.05 7.55 -3.39
N PRO A 37 5.16 7.89 -4.69
CA PRO A 37 5.84 7.02 -5.65
C PRO A 37 7.33 6.85 -5.33
N PRO A 38 7.95 5.70 -5.65
CA PRO A 38 9.39 5.54 -5.54
C PRO A 38 10.11 6.58 -6.40
N PRO A 39 11.33 7.00 -6.00
CA PRO A 39 12.06 8.03 -6.72
C PRO A 39 12.35 7.59 -8.16
N LYS A 40 12.33 8.55 -9.09
CA LYS A 40 12.89 8.34 -10.43
C LYS A 40 14.39 8.00 -10.31
N PRO A 41 14.96 7.23 -11.26
CA PRO A 41 16.40 6.98 -11.29
C PRO A 41 17.20 8.29 -11.14
N GLY A 42 18.16 8.30 -10.21
CA GLY A 42 19.00 9.47 -9.92
C GLY A 42 18.34 10.59 -9.09
N LYS A 43 17.15 10.38 -8.53
CA LYS A 43 16.52 11.32 -7.58
C LYS A 43 16.55 10.76 -6.15
N PRO A 44 16.72 11.62 -5.12
CA PRO A 44 16.67 11.17 -3.74
C PRO A 44 15.26 10.68 -3.37
N PRO A 45 15.15 9.69 -2.47
CA PRO A 45 13.87 9.26 -1.93
C PRO A 45 13.20 10.42 -1.19
N LYS A 46 11.86 10.49 -1.29
CA LYS A 46 11.04 11.42 -0.51
C LYS A 46 10.38 10.65 0.64
N ARG A 47 10.39 11.27 1.82
CA ARG A 47 9.76 10.76 3.04
C ARG A 47 10.36 9.43 3.51
N SER A 48 9.66 8.75 4.40
CA SER A 48 10.01 7.47 4.98
C SER A 48 8.76 6.65 5.28
N HIS A 49 8.97 5.40 5.68
CA HIS A 49 7.94 4.53 6.21
C HIS A 49 8.51 3.62 7.30
N TRP A 50 7.67 3.12 8.19
CA TRP A 50 8.07 2.24 9.29
C TRP A 50 7.50 0.84 9.11
N ILE A 51 8.33 -0.16 9.39
CA ILE A 51 7.95 -1.57 9.45
C ILE A 51 8.49 -2.20 10.73
N ALA A 52 7.74 -3.13 11.32
CA ALA A 52 8.22 -3.87 12.48
C ALA A 52 9.41 -4.78 12.12
N LYS A 53 10.36 -4.94 13.05
CA LYS A 53 11.48 -5.91 12.90
C LYS A 53 11.02 -7.38 12.84
N GLY A 54 9.80 -7.66 13.27
CA GLY A 54 9.20 -9.00 13.28
C GLY A 54 7.71 -8.98 12.99
N ALA A 55 7.04 -10.11 13.25
CA ALA A 55 5.61 -10.27 12.99
C ALA A 55 4.70 -9.81 14.15
N ALA A 56 5.28 -9.33 15.25
CA ALA A 56 4.52 -8.91 16.42
C ALA A 56 3.70 -7.64 16.10
N LEU A 57 2.41 -7.68 16.47
CA LEU A 57 1.47 -6.57 16.36
C LEU A 57 0.83 -6.38 17.74
N PRO A 58 1.55 -5.77 18.71
CA PRO A 58 1.04 -5.57 20.06
C PRO A 58 -0.26 -4.76 20.04
N ALA A 59 -1.08 -4.87 21.09
CA ALA A 59 -2.33 -4.12 21.17
C ALA A 59 -2.10 -2.60 21.24
N ASP A 60 -0.98 -2.18 21.84
CA ASP A 60 -0.58 -0.78 21.90
C ASP A 60 0.14 -0.36 20.60
N PRO A 61 -0.43 0.57 19.80
CA PRO A 61 0.22 1.10 18.61
C PRO A 61 1.54 1.82 18.90
N GLU A 62 1.72 2.45 20.06
CA GLU A 62 2.99 3.14 20.37
C GLU A 62 4.11 2.14 20.64
N ALA A 63 3.82 1.04 21.34
CA ALA A 63 4.75 -0.08 21.46
C ALA A 63 5.16 -0.65 20.08
N TRP A 64 4.22 -0.70 19.13
CA TRP A 64 4.55 -1.08 17.76
C TRP A 64 5.51 -0.07 17.11
N LEU A 65 5.21 1.23 17.20
CA LEU A 65 6.03 2.28 16.58
C LEU A 65 7.45 2.32 17.16
N GLN A 66 7.60 2.16 18.48
CA GLN A 66 8.90 2.09 19.16
C GLN A 66 9.76 0.90 18.69
N SER A 67 9.12 -0.20 18.32
CA SER A 67 9.80 -1.39 17.80
C SER A 67 10.09 -1.34 16.29
N ALA A 68 9.43 -0.41 15.58
CA ALA A 68 9.51 -0.32 14.13
C ALA A 68 10.79 0.37 13.67
N VAL A 69 11.26 -0.01 12.49
CA VAL A 69 12.44 0.57 11.84
C VAL A 69 11.96 1.55 10.78
N GLU A 70 12.54 2.74 10.77
CA GLU A 70 12.32 3.71 9.71
C GLU A 70 13.13 3.33 8.47
N HIS A 71 12.46 3.33 7.32
CA HIS A 71 13.05 3.10 6.01
C HIS A 71 12.88 4.34 5.14
N PRO A 72 13.95 4.85 4.51
CA PRO A 72 13.84 6.00 3.63
C PRO A 72 13.05 5.66 2.36
N GLY A 73 12.19 6.58 1.94
CA GLY A 73 11.45 6.51 0.68
C GLY A 73 10.04 5.91 0.77
N SER A 74 9.54 5.55 -0.41
CA SER A 74 8.19 5.02 -0.61
C SER A 74 7.99 3.68 0.09
N TRP A 75 6.79 3.45 0.63
CA TRP A 75 6.34 2.15 1.14
C TRP A 75 5.87 1.19 0.03
N TRP A 76 5.70 1.67 -1.21
CA TRP A 76 5.20 0.86 -2.33
C TRP A 76 6.09 -0.35 -2.66
N PRO A 77 7.43 -0.26 -2.63
CA PRO A 77 8.29 -1.42 -2.86
C PRO A 77 8.11 -2.52 -1.81
N ASP A 78 7.92 -2.16 -0.53
CA ASP A 78 7.62 -3.11 0.54
C ASP A 78 6.32 -3.86 0.27
N TRP A 79 5.26 -3.11 -0.08
CA TRP A 79 3.98 -3.69 -0.41
C TRP A 79 4.03 -4.56 -1.67
N SER A 80 4.73 -4.13 -2.71
CA SER A 80 4.92 -4.89 -3.95
C SER A 80 5.65 -6.22 -3.70
N ALA A 81 6.70 -6.21 -2.87
CA ALA A 81 7.42 -7.41 -2.47
C ALA A 81 6.52 -8.37 -1.67
N TRP A 82 5.73 -7.84 -0.73
CA TRP A 82 4.74 -8.64 -0.01
C TRP A 82 3.70 -9.24 -0.96
N LEU A 83 3.17 -8.46 -1.89
CA LEU A 83 2.18 -8.91 -2.88
C LEU A 83 2.73 -9.99 -3.81
N ALA A 84 3.99 -9.87 -4.24
CA ALA A 84 4.65 -10.86 -5.10
C ALA A 84 4.65 -12.27 -4.48
N SER A 85 4.81 -12.36 -3.16
CA SER A 85 4.74 -13.65 -2.44
C SER A 85 3.34 -14.30 -2.45
N HIS A 86 2.30 -13.54 -2.83
CA HIS A 86 0.91 -13.97 -2.93
C HIS A 86 0.39 -14.03 -4.38
N ALA A 87 1.21 -13.67 -5.38
CA ALA A 87 0.76 -13.48 -6.77
C ALA A 87 0.88 -14.75 -7.65
N GLY A 88 1.43 -15.84 -7.11
CA GLY A 88 1.71 -17.07 -7.86
C GLY A 88 2.89 -16.92 -8.83
N ALA A 89 3.08 -17.91 -9.70
CA ALA A 89 4.18 -17.91 -10.66
C ALA A 89 3.95 -16.89 -11.79
N ALA A 90 5.04 -16.29 -12.26
CA ALA A 90 5.03 -15.42 -13.43
C ALA A 90 4.60 -16.21 -14.68
N LYS A 91 3.81 -15.58 -15.53
CA LYS A 91 3.35 -16.11 -16.81
C LYS A 91 3.33 -15.03 -17.87
N ALA A 92 3.28 -15.44 -19.14
CA ALA A 92 3.20 -14.51 -20.26
C ALA A 92 1.98 -13.58 -20.10
N ALA A 93 2.19 -12.29 -20.36
CA ALA A 93 1.13 -11.30 -20.32
C ALA A 93 0.07 -11.60 -21.39
N PRO A 94 -1.24 -11.49 -21.07
CA PRO A 94 -2.29 -11.56 -22.08
C PRO A 94 -2.07 -10.51 -23.18
N LYS A 95 -2.33 -10.90 -24.43
CA LYS A 95 -2.12 -10.02 -25.60
C LYS A 95 -3.20 -8.95 -25.78
N ALA A 96 -4.35 -9.12 -25.13
CA ALA A 96 -5.48 -8.20 -25.21
C ALA A 96 -6.25 -8.17 -23.87
N PRO A 97 -6.89 -7.03 -23.53
CA PRO A 97 -7.75 -6.94 -22.36
C PRO A 97 -9.07 -7.73 -22.54
N GLY A 98 -9.57 -8.28 -21.45
CA GLY A 98 -10.85 -9.02 -21.43
C GLY A 98 -10.75 -10.48 -21.87
N ASN A 99 -11.89 -11.07 -22.23
CA ASN A 99 -12.01 -12.44 -22.77
C ASN A 99 -13.28 -12.58 -23.65
N ARG A 100 -13.59 -13.80 -24.12
CA ARG A 100 -14.77 -14.06 -25.00
C ARG A 100 -16.10 -13.61 -24.38
N LYS A 101 -16.24 -13.73 -23.06
CA LYS A 101 -17.45 -13.35 -22.31
C LYS A 101 -17.45 -11.86 -21.96
N PHE A 102 -16.29 -11.31 -21.61
CA PHE A 102 -16.13 -9.93 -21.16
C PHE A 102 -15.20 -9.19 -22.12
N LYS A 103 -15.78 -8.62 -23.18
CA LYS A 103 -15.04 -7.84 -24.18
C LYS A 103 -14.73 -6.44 -23.65
N ALA A 104 -13.69 -5.81 -24.20
CA ALA A 104 -13.44 -4.39 -23.97
C ALA A 104 -14.65 -3.55 -24.41
N ILE A 105 -15.06 -2.60 -23.57
CA ILE A 105 -16.25 -1.77 -23.79
C ILE A 105 -15.84 -0.38 -24.29
N GLU A 106 -14.90 0.25 -23.60
CA GLU A 106 -14.35 1.58 -23.93
C GLU A 106 -12.92 1.69 -23.37
N PRO A 107 -12.08 2.61 -23.90
CA PRO A 107 -10.76 2.89 -23.32
C PRO A 107 -10.88 3.43 -21.88
N ALA A 108 -9.92 3.06 -21.02
CA ALA A 108 -9.73 3.71 -19.73
C ALA A 108 -9.51 5.23 -19.92
N PRO A 109 -10.01 6.10 -19.02
CA PRO A 109 -10.53 5.79 -17.68
C PRO A 109 -12.05 5.50 -17.65
N GLY A 110 -12.68 5.34 -18.82
CA GLY A 110 -14.12 5.13 -18.93
C GLY A 110 -14.94 6.40 -18.69
N ARG A 111 -16.26 6.27 -18.87
CA ARG A 111 -17.21 7.39 -18.82
C ARG A 111 -17.68 7.74 -17.41
N TYR A 112 -17.74 6.78 -16.49
CA TYR A 112 -18.32 7.01 -15.15
C TYR A 112 -17.52 8.01 -14.31
N VAL A 113 -16.18 7.99 -14.38
CA VAL A 113 -15.34 8.96 -13.65
C VAL A 113 -15.46 10.40 -14.19
N LYS A 114 -16.05 10.60 -15.38
CA LYS A 114 -16.22 11.90 -16.03
C LYS A 114 -17.58 12.54 -15.74
N VAL A 115 -18.48 11.82 -15.06
CA VAL A 115 -19.79 12.33 -14.67
C VAL A 115 -19.60 13.44 -13.64
N LYS A 116 -20.28 14.57 -13.85
CA LYS A 116 -20.27 15.70 -12.92
C LYS A 116 -21.30 15.47 -11.82
N ALA A 117 -21.01 15.98 -10.62
CA ALA A 117 -21.96 16.02 -9.51
C ALA A 117 -23.12 16.98 -9.79
#